data_AF-A0A2K4I6P1-F1
#
_entry.id   AF-A0A2K4I6P1-F1
#
_cell.length_a   1.000
_cell.length_b   1.000
_cell.length_c   1.000
_cell.angle_alpha   90.00
_cell.angle_beta   90.00
_cell.angle_gamma   90.00
#
_symmetry.space_group_name_H-M   'P 1'
#
loop_
_entity.id
_entity.type
_entity.pdbx_description
1 polymer ?
#
loop_
_entity_poly.entity_id
_entity_poly.type
_entity_poly.pdbx_seq_one_letter_code
_entity_poly.pdbx_strand_id
1 'polypeptide(L)'
;MLDSLENNEFDRLEEQLLEASVSFGEMTCEYTRYLLGLIQRGKLDAISSAKLELLLPYLKAGLSRERIEGDEAFRKKLKVELWQMEQQYRKTDECFVNFVRAVLYCFGTEEIWEEEGDGGTPVYLYFLILKRILPGLRRDFISNFYSFLEHRI
;
A
#
# COMPACT_ATOMS: atom_id res chain seq x y z
N MET A 1 -13.79 19.19 -2.94
CA MET A 1 -13.06 19.70 -1.77
C MET A 1 -12.56 18.49 -1.01
N LEU A 2 -11.25 18.27 -1.01
CA LEU A 2 -10.62 17.37 -0.05
C LEU A 2 -10.91 17.91 1.35
N ASP A 3 -11.17 17.01 2.31
CA ASP A 3 -11.45 17.39 3.69
C ASP A 3 -10.19 18.01 4.29
N SER A 4 -10.23 19.29 4.66
CA SER A 4 -9.08 20.03 5.21
C SER A 4 -8.46 19.36 6.43
N LEU A 5 -9.25 18.57 7.18
CA LEU A 5 -8.73 17.81 8.31
C LEU A 5 -7.91 16.60 7.84
N GLU A 6 -8.30 15.95 6.74
CA GLU A 6 -7.61 14.78 6.18
C GLU A 6 -6.21 15.17 5.73
N ASN A 7 -6.11 16.23 4.94
CA ASN A 7 -4.81 16.72 4.47
C ASN A 7 -3.89 17.05 5.65
N ASN A 8 -4.36 17.81 6.65
CA ASN A 8 -3.53 18.17 7.81
C ASN A 8 -3.04 16.96 8.62
N GLU A 9 -3.82 15.88 8.72
CA GLU A 9 -3.39 14.66 9.41
C GLU A 9 -2.34 13.89 8.61
N PHE A 10 -2.49 13.82 7.29
CA PHE A 10 -1.50 13.20 6.42
C PHE A 10 -0.22 14.04 6.34
N ASP A 11 -0.30 15.36 6.20
CA ASP A 11 0.86 16.26 6.22
C ASP A 11 1.71 16.03 7.48
N ARG A 12 1.06 15.95 8.66
CA ARG A 12 1.74 15.65 9.93
C ARG A 12 2.34 14.25 9.98
N LEU A 13 1.67 13.26 9.40
CA LEU A 13 2.19 11.91 9.33
C LEU A 13 3.43 11.84 8.44
N GLU A 14 3.39 12.50 7.28
CA GLU A 14 4.52 12.57 6.35
C GLU A 14 5.71 13.30 6.97
N GLU A 15 5.48 14.43 7.65
CA GLU A 15 6.51 15.15 8.41
C GLU A 15 7.19 14.23 9.42
N GLN A 16 6.44 13.47 10.23
CA GLN A 16 7.02 12.57 11.23
C GLN A 16 7.79 11.39 10.61
N LEU A 17 7.32 10.87 9.47
CA LEU A 17 8.05 9.82 8.74
C LEU A 17 9.40 10.34 8.23
N LEU A 18 9.42 11.56 7.70
CA LEU A 18 10.64 12.21 7.23
C LEU A 18 11.58 12.57 8.38
N GLU A 19 11.08 13.13 9.48
CA GLU A 19 11.87 13.45 10.68
C GLU A 19 12.52 12.20 11.29
N ALA A 20 11.78 11.08 11.32
CA ALA A 20 12.29 9.79 11.78
C ALA A 20 13.20 9.08 10.75
N SER A 21 13.48 9.73 9.60
CA SER A 21 14.30 9.18 8.51
C SER A 21 13.82 7.80 8.05
N VAL A 22 12.50 7.60 7.98
CA VAL A 22 11.91 6.36 7.49
C VAL A 22 12.18 6.25 5.99
N SER A 23 12.89 5.21 5.57
CA SER A 23 13.16 4.96 4.15
C SER A 23 11.91 4.59 3.37
N PHE A 24 11.92 4.83 2.05
CA PHE A 24 10.84 4.41 1.16
C PHE A 24 10.53 2.90 1.27
N GLY A 25 11.59 2.08 1.35
CA GLY A 25 11.45 0.63 1.50
C GLY A 25 10.73 0.24 2.79
N GLU A 26 11.02 0.92 3.91
CA GLU A 26 10.34 0.70 5.18
C GLU A 26 8.87 1.12 5.14
N MET A 27 8.55 2.28 4.56
CA MET A 27 7.16 2.73 4.38
C MET A 27 6.36 1.73 3.53
N THR A 28 6.96 1.25 2.45
CA THR A 28 6.33 0.27 1.56
C THR A 28 6.14 -1.09 2.24
N CYS A 29 7.12 -1.51 3.06
CA CYS A 29 7.03 -2.73 3.84
C CYS A 29 5.91 -2.64 4.87
N GLU A 30 5.82 -1.51 5.58
CA GLU A 30 4.77 -1.28 6.58
C GLU A 30 3.39 -1.22 5.94
N TYR A 31 3.26 -0.53 4.81
CA TYR A 31 2.05 -0.57 4.01
C TYR A 31 1.67 -2.01 3.60
N THR A 32 2.63 -2.82 3.18
CA THR A 32 2.41 -4.24 2.83
C THR A 32 1.92 -5.05 4.03
N ARG A 33 2.49 -4.83 5.23
CA ARG A 33 2.01 -5.45 6.48
C ARG A 33 0.59 -5.01 6.80
N TYR A 34 0.28 -3.73 6.62
CA TYR A 34 -1.06 -3.21 6.82
C TYR A 34 -2.08 -3.90 5.89
N LEU A 35 -1.77 -4.07 4.60
CA LEU A 35 -2.63 -4.80 3.66
C LEU A 35 -2.86 -6.26 4.08
N LEU A 36 -1.82 -6.96 4.52
CA LEU A 36 -1.95 -8.32 5.06
C LEU A 36 -2.84 -8.34 6.31
N GLY A 37 -2.67 -7.36 7.20
CA GLY A 37 -3.49 -7.20 8.40
C GLY A 37 -4.97 -6.99 8.07
N LEU A 38 -5.30 -6.22 7.02
CA LEU A 38 -6.68 -6.06 6.56
C LEU A 38 -7.32 -7.38 6.13
N ILE A 39 -6.57 -8.23 5.41
CA ILE A 39 -7.04 -9.57 5.01
C ILE A 39 -7.27 -10.44 6.25
N GLN A 40 -6.28 -10.51 7.14
CA GLN A 40 -6.33 -11.36 8.34
C GLN A 40 -7.46 -10.96 9.30
N ARG A 41 -7.74 -9.66 9.43
CA ARG A 41 -8.83 -9.13 10.26
C ARG A 41 -10.20 -9.19 9.58
N GLY A 42 -10.28 -9.71 8.36
CA GLY A 42 -11.54 -9.76 7.60
C GLY A 42 -12.14 -8.38 7.35
N LYS A 43 -11.31 -7.36 7.07
CA LYS A 43 -11.80 -6.00 6.82
C LYS A 43 -12.25 -5.77 5.37
N LEU A 44 -12.03 -6.75 4.49
CA LEU A 44 -12.27 -6.66 3.05
C LEU A 44 -13.52 -7.46 2.63
N ASP A 45 -14.63 -7.28 3.34
CA ASP A 45 -15.88 -8.05 3.16
C ASP A 45 -16.47 -7.97 1.74
N ALA A 46 -16.14 -6.92 1.00
CA ALA A 46 -16.56 -6.72 -0.38
C ALA A 46 -15.79 -7.60 -1.38
N ILE A 47 -14.73 -8.30 -0.95
CA ILE A 47 -13.88 -9.15 -1.80
C ILE A 47 -13.99 -10.59 -1.29
N SER A 48 -14.22 -11.55 -2.19
CA SER A 48 -14.31 -12.94 -1.78
C SER A 48 -12.98 -13.47 -1.23
N SER A 49 -13.06 -14.35 -0.23
CA SER A 49 -11.88 -14.98 0.39
C SER A 49 -10.97 -15.65 -0.64
N ALA A 50 -11.55 -16.37 -1.62
CA ALA A 50 -10.80 -17.00 -2.69
C ALA A 50 -9.95 -16.00 -3.51
N LYS A 51 -10.44 -14.79 -3.73
CA LYS A 51 -9.69 -13.73 -4.42
C LYS A 51 -8.61 -13.12 -3.54
N LEU A 52 -8.89 -12.95 -2.24
CA LEU A 52 -7.88 -12.49 -1.28
C LEU A 52 -6.73 -13.51 -1.15
N GLU A 53 -7.04 -14.81 -1.18
CA GLU A 53 -6.04 -15.88 -1.18
C GLU A 53 -5.09 -15.82 -2.38
N LEU A 54 -5.58 -15.40 -3.56
CA LEU A 54 -4.72 -15.18 -4.74
C LEU A 54 -3.67 -14.09 -4.52
N LEU A 55 -3.95 -13.10 -3.65
CA LEU A 55 -3.06 -11.97 -3.39
C LEU A 55 -2.05 -12.20 -2.27
N LEU A 56 -2.28 -13.21 -1.41
CA LEU A 56 -1.39 -13.52 -0.29
C LEU A 56 0.06 -13.81 -0.72
N PRO A 57 0.35 -14.57 -1.81
CA PRO A 57 1.72 -14.79 -2.26
C PRO A 57 2.43 -13.48 -2.66
N TYR A 58 1.72 -12.57 -3.32
CA TYR A 58 2.25 -11.27 -3.72
C TYR A 58 2.57 -10.41 -2.51
N LEU A 59 1.63 -10.30 -1.56
CA LEU A 59 1.86 -9.54 -0.33
C LEU A 59 3.03 -10.10 0.49
N LYS A 60 3.16 -11.43 0.58
CA LYS A 60 4.30 -12.07 1.25
C LYS A 60 5.62 -11.76 0.52
N ALA A 61 5.63 -11.75 -0.80
CA ALA A 61 6.79 -11.33 -1.59
C ALA A 61 7.11 -9.83 -1.37
N GLY A 62 6.08 -8.99 -1.24
CA GLY A 62 6.13 -7.56 -0.92
C GLY A 62 6.94 -7.23 0.34
N LEU A 63 6.98 -8.16 1.31
CA LEU A 63 7.74 -7.99 2.55
C LEU A 63 9.26 -8.17 2.37
N SER A 64 9.70 -8.79 1.28
CA SER A 64 11.13 -9.05 1.01
C SER A 64 11.77 -7.87 0.28
N ARG A 65 11.96 -6.74 0.97
CA ARG A 65 12.43 -5.47 0.34
C ARG A 65 13.76 -5.59 -0.38
N GLU A 66 14.75 -6.23 0.23
CA GLU A 66 16.07 -6.44 -0.40
C GLU A 66 15.96 -7.11 -1.78
N ARG A 67 15.05 -8.08 -1.91
CA ARG A 67 14.81 -8.78 -3.17
C ARG A 67 14.05 -7.90 -4.17
N ILE A 68 13.07 -7.12 -3.71
CA ILE A 68 12.31 -6.23 -4.59
C ILE A 68 13.20 -5.14 -5.17
N GLU A 69 14.12 -4.60 -4.37
CA GLU A 69 15.05 -3.55 -4.79
C GLU A 69 16.19 -4.12 -5.64
N GLY A 70 16.77 -5.26 -5.24
CA GLY A 70 17.93 -5.87 -5.90
C GLY A 70 17.63 -6.74 -7.13
N ASP A 71 16.39 -7.14 -7.37
CA ASP A 71 16.01 -8.00 -8.51
C ASP A 71 14.87 -7.36 -9.34
N GLU A 72 15.28 -6.52 -10.30
CA GLU A 72 14.35 -5.84 -11.21
C GLU A 72 13.49 -6.84 -12.01
N ALA A 73 14.07 -7.95 -12.47
CA ALA A 73 13.35 -8.94 -13.26
C ALA A 73 12.23 -9.60 -12.44
N PHE A 74 12.50 -9.93 -11.18
CA PHE A 74 11.51 -10.44 -10.25
C PHE A 74 10.42 -9.40 -9.96
N ARG A 75 10.80 -8.16 -9.64
CA ARG A 75 9.86 -7.05 -9.42
C ARG A 75 8.94 -6.84 -10.62
N LYS A 76 9.51 -6.79 -11.83
CA LYS A 76 8.77 -6.61 -13.09
C LYS A 76 7.82 -7.77 -13.35
N LYS A 77 8.25 -9.00 -13.11
CA LYS A 77 7.39 -10.19 -13.23
C LYS A 77 6.15 -10.07 -12.33
N LEU A 78 6.32 -9.75 -11.05
CA LEU A 78 5.20 -9.61 -10.12
C LEU A 78 4.23 -8.48 -10.55
N LYS A 79 4.77 -7.33 -10.98
CA LYS A 79 3.95 -6.23 -11.51
C LYS A 79 3.14 -6.67 -12.75
N VAL A 80 3.75 -7.40 -13.67
CA VAL A 80 3.06 -7.91 -14.88
C VAL A 80 1.93 -8.86 -14.51
N GLU A 81 2.17 -9.81 -13.62
CA GLU A 81 1.14 -10.76 -13.18
C GLU A 81 -0.04 -10.05 -12.48
N LEU A 82 0.25 -9.10 -11.59
CA LEU A 82 -0.78 -8.29 -10.94
C LEU A 82 -1.55 -7.42 -11.93
N TRP A 83 -0.88 -6.85 -12.94
CA TRP A 83 -1.57 -6.11 -14.01
C TRP A 83 -2.48 -6.99 -14.85
N GLN A 84 -2.07 -8.22 -15.17
CA GLN A 84 -2.93 -9.18 -15.87
C GLN A 84 -4.16 -9.53 -15.05
N MET A 85 -3.98 -9.74 -13.74
CA MET A 85 -5.08 -9.96 -12.80
C MET A 85 -6.02 -8.75 -12.74
N GLU A 86 -5.49 -7.54 -12.62
CA GLU A 86 -6.27 -6.29 -12.67
C GLU A 86 -7.12 -6.23 -13.94
N GLN A 87 -6.53 -6.49 -15.11
CA GLN A 87 -7.22 -6.44 -16.41
C GLN A 87 -8.34 -7.49 -16.52
N GLN A 88 -8.09 -8.70 -16.00
CA GLN A 88 -9.05 -9.79 -16.03
C GLN A 88 -10.33 -9.46 -15.26
N TYR A 89 -10.21 -8.79 -14.12
CA TYR A 89 -11.34 -8.51 -13.23
C TYR A 89 -11.90 -7.07 -13.34
N ARG A 90 -11.25 -6.18 -14.11
CA ARG A 90 -11.59 -4.75 -14.22
C ARG A 90 -13.07 -4.46 -14.43
N LYS A 91 -13.76 -5.30 -15.22
CA LYS A 91 -15.17 -5.09 -15.59
C LYS A 91 -16.17 -5.78 -14.67
N THR A 92 -15.70 -6.66 -13.79
CA THR A 92 -16.58 -7.58 -13.04
C THR A 92 -16.46 -7.43 -11.53
N ASP A 93 -15.35 -6.88 -11.02
CA ASP A 93 -15.14 -6.70 -9.59
C ASP A 93 -14.25 -5.48 -9.30
N GLU A 94 -14.88 -4.33 -9.09
CA GLU A 94 -14.18 -3.08 -8.84
C GLU A 94 -13.42 -3.08 -7.50
N CYS A 95 -13.98 -3.67 -6.44
CA CYS A 95 -13.33 -3.71 -5.14
C CYS A 95 -12.05 -4.54 -5.18
N PHE A 96 -12.11 -5.72 -5.81
CA PHE A 96 -10.92 -6.55 -6.01
C PHE A 96 -9.87 -5.85 -6.85
N VAL A 97 -10.26 -5.23 -7.96
CA VAL A 97 -9.35 -4.51 -8.87
C VAL A 97 -8.65 -3.35 -8.17
N ASN A 98 -9.38 -2.57 -7.37
CA ASN A 98 -8.76 -1.52 -6.57
C ASN A 98 -7.81 -2.09 -5.52
N PHE A 99 -8.10 -3.26 -4.94
CA PHE A 99 -7.18 -3.92 -4.02
C PHE A 99 -5.94 -4.50 -4.72
N VAL A 100 -6.07 -5.06 -5.94
CA VAL A 100 -4.93 -5.45 -6.77
C VAL A 100 -4.02 -4.23 -7.05
N ARG A 101 -4.62 -3.08 -7.37
CA ARG A 101 -3.87 -1.82 -7.51
C ARG A 101 -3.19 -1.41 -6.21
N ALA A 102 -3.86 -1.55 -5.06
CA ALA A 102 -3.24 -1.32 -3.76
C ALA A 102 -1.99 -2.20 -3.56
N VAL A 103 -2.05 -3.48 -3.94
CA VAL A 103 -0.93 -4.43 -3.86
C VAL A 103 0.20 -4.09 -4.84
N LEU A 104 -0.11 -3.54 -6.03
CA LEU A 104 0.93 -3.11 -7.00
C LEU A 104 1.91 -2.09 -6.39
N TYR A 105 1.43 -1.20 -5.52
CA TYR A 105 2.26 -0.19 -4.86
C TYR A 105 3.25 -0.79 -3.83
N CYS A 106 3.04 -2.02 -3.35
CA CYS A 106 4.03 -2.75 -2.55
C CYS A 106 5.35 -3.00 -3.30
N PHE A 107 5.32 -2.91 -4.63
CA PHE A 107 6.47 -3.13 -5.51
C PHE A 107 7.00 -1.82 -6.12
N GLY A 108 6.62 -0.67 -5.56
CA GLY A 108 7.24 0.61 -5.85
C GLY A 108 8.72 0.62 -5.43
N THR A 109 9.50 1.45 -6.11
CA THR A 109 10.87 1.82 -5.73
C THR A 109 10.93 3.32 -5.49
N GLU A 110 11.90 3.75 -4.69
CA GLU A 110 12.14 5.16 -4.42
C GLU A 110 12.40 5.94 -5.70
N GLU A 111 13.27 5.43 -6.59
CA GLU A 111 13.55 6.02 -7.91
C GLU A 111 12.26 6.34 -8.71
N ILE A 112 11.31 5.40 -8.78
CA ILE A 112 10.04 5.63 -9.50
C ILE A 112 9.19 6.68 -8.78
N TRP A 113 9.23 6.70 -7.44
CA TRP A 113 8.51 7.70 -6.66
C TRP A 113 9.12 9.10 -6.80
N GLU A 114 10.45 9.22 -6.85
CA GLU A 114 11.14 10.48 -7.08
C GLU A 114 10.82 11.06 -8.47
N GLU A 115 10.62 10.20 -9.48
CA GLU A 115 10.29 10.61 -10.85
C GLU A 115 8.80 10.94 -11.04
N GLU A 116 7.89 10.14 -10.49
CA GLU A 116 6.45 10.18 -10.81
C GLU A 116 5.56 10.57 -9.62
N GLY A 117 6.12 10.59 -8.41
CA GLY A 117 5.39 10.84 -7.17
C GLY A 117 5.03 12.31 -6.97
N ASP A 118 4.11 12.53 -6.03
CA ASP A 118 3.71 13.84 -5.56
C ASP A 118 3.81 13.86 -4.03
N GLY A 119 4.68 14.72 -3.50
CA GLY A 119 4.97 14.81 -2.07
C GLY A 119 6.26 14.11 -1.61
N GLY A 120 6.58 14.28 -0.33
CA GLY A 120 7.81 13.73 0.26
C GLY A 120 7.74 12.22 0.54
N THR A 121 6.54 11.65 0.60
CA THR A 121 6.34 10.22 0.86
C THR A 121 5.16 9.66 0.06
N PRO A 122 5.11 8.34 -0.20
CA PRO A 122 3.97 7.72 -0.89
C PRO A 122 2.75 7.46 0.00
N VAL A 123 2.81 7.81 1.28
CA VAL A 123 1.85 7.34 2.29
C VAL A 123 0.45 7.88 2.06
N TYR A 124 0.31 9.13 1.64
CA TYR A 124 -1.01 9.65 1.30
C TYR A 124 -1.60 8.95 0.07
N LEU A 125 -0.79 8.67 -0.96
CA LEU A 125 -1.23 7.92 -2.13
C LEU A 125 -1.74 6.52 -1.76
N TYR A 126 -1.00 5.80 -0.91
CA TYR A 126 -1.41 4.49 -0.40
C TYR A 126 -2.81 4.54 0.24
N PHE A 127 -3.04 5.55 1.08
CA PHE A 127 -4.35 5.77 1.68
C PHE A 127 -5.44 6.07 0.64
N LEU A 128 -5.18 6.97 -0.31
CA LEU A 128 -6.16 7.37 -1.33
C LEU A 128 -6.67 6.17 -2.13
N ILE A 129 -5.80 5.20 -2.44
CA ILE A 129 -6.18 3.98 -3.15
C ILE A 129 -7.06 3.10 -2.26
N LEU A 130 -6.67 2.88 -1.01
CA LEU A 130 -7.43 2.06 -0.08
C LEU A 130 -8.79 2.66 0.29
N LYS A 131 -8.89 3.99 0.36
CA LYS A 131 -10.13 4.71 0.64
C LYS A 131 -11.24 4.39 -0.37
N ARG A 132 -10.88 4.00 -1.60
CA ARG A 132 -11.83 3.57 -2.64
C ARG A 132 -12.47 2.21 -2.33
N ILE A 133 -11.85 1.42 -1.46
CA ILE A 133 -12.29 0.08 -1.06
C ILE A 133 -12.94 0.15 0.32
N LEU A 134 -12.34 0.90 1.25
CA LEU A 134 -12.75 1.01 2.64
C LEU A 134 -12.93 2.49 3.04
N PRO A 135 -14.06 3.13 2.68
CA PRO A 135 -14.36 4.52 3.03
C PRO A 135 -14.61 4.63 4.54
N GLY A 136 -13.54 4.81 5.30
CA GLY A 136 -13.55 4.78 6.77
C GLY A 136 -12.23 4.34 7.40
N LEU A 137 -11.26 3.86 6.60
CA LEU A 137 -9.99 3.36 7.14
C LEU A 137 -9.06 4.45 7.69
N ARG A 138 -9.34 5.74 7.48
CA ARG A 138 -8.42 6.86 7.75
C ARG A 138 -7.73 6.79 9.11
N ARG A 139 -8.51 6.67 10.19
CA ARG A 139 -7.95 6.60 11.55
C ARG A 139 -7.14 5.33 11.78
N ASP A 140 -7.62 4.19 11.27
CA ASP A 140 -6.92 2.90 11.39
C ASP A 140 -5.59 2.91 10.64
N PHE A 141 -5.57 3.48 9.43
CA PHE A 141 -4.38 3.63 8.60
C PHE A 141 -3.33 4.52 9.26
N ILE A 142 -3.73 5.73 9.67
CA ILE A 142 -2.83 6.68 10.34
C ILE A 142 -2.29 6.08 11.64
N SER A 143 -3.16 5.45 12.45
CA SER A 143 -2.76 4.80 13.70
C SER A 143 -1.77 3.66 13.46
N ASN A 144 -1.85 2.94 12.35
CA ASN A 144 -0.90 1.90 12.00
C ASN A 144 0.51 2.47 11.79
N PHE A 145 0.63 3.56 11.01
CA PHE A 145 1.94 4.18 10.79
C PHE A 145 2.49 4.88 12.03
N TYR A 146 1.65 5.48 12.88
CA TYR A 146 2.12 6.00 14.17
C TYR A 146 2.60 4.89 15.09
N SER A 147 1.88 3.77 15.17
CA SER A 147 2.34 2.61 15.94
C SER A 147 3.69 2.13 15.41
N PHE A 148 3.86 2.06 14.09
CA PHE A 148 5.14 1.72 13.48
C PHE A 148 6.27 2.67 13.90
N LEU A 149 6.03 3.99 13.90
CA LEU A 149 7.00 4.99 14.34
C LEU A 149 7.38 4.82 15.82
N GLU A 150 6.41 4.54 16.70
CA GLU A 150 6.65 4.31 18.13
C GLU A 150 7.57 3.10 18.39
N HIS A 151 7.48 2.05 17.57
CA HIS A 151 8.33 0.85 17.72
C HIS A 151 9.76 1.01 17.17
N ARG A 152 10.07 2.16 16.55
CA ARG A 152 11.42 2.47 16.04
C ARG A 152 12.29 3.24 17.06
N ILE A 153 11.66 3.85 18.05
CA ILE A 153 12.29 4.68 19.10
C ILE A 153 12.63 3.79 20.30
#